data_AF-A0A7R8Z0E3-F1
#
_entry.id   AF-A0A7R8Z0E3-F1
#
_cell.length_a   1.000
_cell.length_b   1.000
_cell.length_c   1.000
_cell.angle_alpha   90.00
_cell.angle_beta   90.00
_cell.angle_gamma   90.00
#
_symmetry.space_group_name_H-M   'P 1'
#
loop_
_entity.id
_entity.type
_entity.pdbx_description
1 polymer ?
#
loop_
_entity_poly.entity_id
_entity_poly.type
_entity_poly.pdbx_seq_one_letter_code
_entity_poly.pdbx_strand_id
1 'polypeptide(L)'
;MSGYWFLVSVATYIATVPTTLFYVIMLLLMRFHAIFNYKLKLLTARLKQINDSSDRDSQKMTQCCECSDLLDYYSNLLSEIHNLIINTKNIFQFQILIIFSKTYVTTVSRTFYVFMLIHCGRLSPNSLIHSICYAFLTYVNEILCILVVTITTDQSSETAKHIQKANQYIALDGRLRKDLNMFSILLLLKRYHLKLCGMIPFDRKFILSVTLSAIIHFLLLVQYHDDF
;
A
#
# COMPACT_ATOMS: atom_id res chain seq x y z
N MET A 1 -17.47 21.72 -31.07
CA MET A 1 -17.77 20.60 -30.15
C MET A 1 -16.65 19.55 -30.04
N SER A 2 -15.79 19.30 -31.06
CA SER A 2 -14.72 18.28 -30.94
C SER A 2 -13.56 18.65 -30.01
N GLY A 3 -13.21 19.93 -29.87
CA GLY A 3 -12.11 20.39 -29.01
C GLY A 3 -12.33 20.15 -27.51
N TYR A 4 -13.57 20.24 -27.03
CA TYR A 4 -13.92 19.99 -25.62
C TYR A 4 -13.77 18.50 -25.27
N TRP A 5 -14.23 17.60 -26.14
CA TRP A 5 -14.04 16.16 -25.95
C TRP A 5 -12.57 15.76 -26.01
N PHE A 6 -11.77 16.41 -26.84
CA PHE A 6 -10.33 16.21 -26.90
C PHE A 6 -9.64 16.64 -25.60
N LEU A 7 -9.95 17.83 -25.06
CA LEU A 7 -9.43 18.32 -23.79
C LEU A 7 -9.81 17.42 -22.61
N VAL A 8 -11.08 17.00 -22.54
CA VAL A 8 -11.56 16.10 -21.48
C VAL A 8 -10.87 14.73 -21.57
N SER A 9 -10.67 14.20 -22.77
CA SER A 9 -9.99 12.92 -22.99
C SER A 9 -8.51 13.01 -22.62
N VAL A 10 -7.82 14.08 -23.02
CA VAL A 10 -6.42 14.30 -22.66
C VAL A 10 -6.25 14.43 -21.16
N ALA A 11 -7.12 15.19 -20.49
CA ALA A 11 -7.09 15.33 -19.03
C ALA A 11 -7.37 14.00 -18.30
N THR A 12 -8.26 13.16 -18.83
CA THR A 12 -8.54 11.84 -18.23
C THR A 12 -7.37 10.89 -18.43
N TYR A 13 -6.74 10.85 -19.61
CA TYR A 13 -5.54 10.05 -19.89
C TYR A 13 -4.34 10.45 -19.03
N ILE A 14 -4.07 11.75 -18.88
CA ILE A 14 -2.98 12.26 -18.04
C ILE A 14 -3.20 11.87 -16.58
N ALA A 15 -4.46 11.76 -16.13
CA ALA A 15 -4.77 11.36 -14.76
C ALA A 15 -4.77 9.84 -14.55
N THR A 16 -5.14 9.04 -15.55
CA THR A 16 -5.25 7.56 -15.43
C THR A 16 -3.92 6.84 -15.51
N VAL A 17 -2.97 7.31 -16.32
CA VAL A 17 -1.66 6.65 -16.44
C VAL A 17 -0.84 6.66 -15.13
N PRO A 18 -0.73 7.78 -14.40
CA PRO A 18 -0.04 7.80 -13.11
C PRO A 18 -0.72 6.92 -12.07
N THR A 19 -2.05 6.85 -12.08
CA THR A 19 -2.81 5.99 -11.16
C THR A 19 -2.54 4.53 -11.43
N THR A 20 -2.61 4.08 -12.68
CA THR A 20 -2.36 2.68 -13.03
C THR A 20 -0.92 2.27 -12.72
N LEU A 21 0.06 3.13 -13.01
CA LEU A 21 1.46 2.91 -12.64
C LEU A 21 1.63 2.77 -11.13
N PHE A 22 0.99 3.64 -10.34
CA PHE A 22 0.99 3.53 -8.89
C PHE A 22 0.45 2.18 -8.41
N TYR A 23 -0.72 1.76 -8.91
CA TYR A 23 -1.31 0.47 -8.54
C TYR A 23 -0.41 -0.72 -8.89
N VAL A 24 0.17 -0.73 -10.09
CA VAL A 24 1.07 -1.81 -10.51
C VAL A 24 2.27 -1.91 -9.59
N ILE A 25 2.90 -0.77 -9.24
CA ILE A 25 4.07 -0.77 -8.37
C ILE A 25 3.72 -1.20 -6.95
N MET A 26 2.59 -0.74 -6.41
CA MET A 26 2.12 -1.16 -5.09
C MET A 26 1.78 -2.67 -5.05
N LEU A 27 1.18 -3.22 -6.10
CA LEU A 27 0.91 -4.66 -6.21
C LEU A 27 2.19 -5.48 -6.33
N LEU A 28 3.19 -5.00 -7.07
CA LEU A 28 4.51 -5.62 -7.15
C LEU A 28 5.20 -5.62 -5.80
N LEU A 29 5.13 -4.50 -5.07
CA LEU A 29 5.69 -4.37 -3.73
C LEU A 29 5.01 -5.32 -2.74
N MET A 30 3.68 -5.41 -2.78
CA MET A 30 2.90 -6.38 -2.00
C MET A 30 3.32 -7.82 -2.31
N ARG A 31 3.38 -8.20 -3.60
CA ARG A 31 3.82 -9.55 -4.00
C ARG A 31 5.25 -9.84 -3.56
N PHE A 32 6.14 -8.85 -3.69
CA PHE A 32 7.51 -8.98 -3.24
C PHE A 32 7.57 -9.29 -1.74
N HIS A 33 6.90 -8.50 -0.90
CA HIS A 33 6.85 -8.75 0.54
C HIS A 33 6.20 -10.10 0.89
N ALA A 34 5.16 -10.51 0.17
CA ALA A 34 4.53 -11.82 0.36
C ALA A 34 5.50 -12.99 0.06
N ILE A 35 6.18 -12.95 -1.09
CA ILE A 35 7.17 -13.96 -1.48
C ILE A 35 8.35 -13.94 -0.50
N PHE A 36 8.79 -12.75 -0.10
CA PHE A 36 9.88 -12.57 0.85
C PHE A 36 9.55 -13.18 2.22
N ASN A 37 8.35 -12.91 2.73
CA ASN A 37 7.86 -13.50 3.97
C ASN A 37 7.75 -15.03 3.89
N TYR A 38 7.30 -15.56 2.75
CA TYR A 38 7.27 -17.01 2.53
C TYR A 38 8.68 -17.63 2.56
N LYS A 39 9.64 -17.02 1.87
CA LYS A 39 11.03 -17.48 1.86
C LYS A 39 11.69 -17.40 3.23
N LEU A 40 11.44 -16.35 4.00
CA LEU A 40 11.91 -16.22 5.38
C LEU A 40 11.28 -17.26 6.31
N LYS A 41 10.00 -17.58 6.15
CA LYS A 41 9.34 -18.68 6.90
C LYS A 41 10.02 -20.01 6.59
N LEU A 42 10.34 -20.28 5.33
CA LEU A 42 11.05 -21.49 4.91
C LEU A 42 12.47 -21.54 5.51
N LEU A 43 13.21 -20.43 5.48
CA LEU A 43 14.54 -20.33 6.07
C LEU A 43 14.48 -20.60 7.59
N THR A 44 13.51 -20.00 8.28
CA THR A 44 13.31 -20.20 9.72
C THR A 44 12.98 -21.65 10.05
N ALA A 45 12.15 -22.30 9.23
CA ALA A 45 11.82 -23.72 9.40
C ALA A 45 13.05 -24.63 9.18
N ARG A 46 13.89 -24.32 8.19
CA ARG A 46 15.17 -25.03 7.97
C ARG A 46 16.11 -24.86 9.16
N LEU A 47 16.28 -23.64 9.67
CA LEU A 47 17.10 -23.38 10.86
C LEU A 47 16.61 -24.16 12.07
N LYS A 48 15.30 -24.27 12.26
CA LYS A 48 14.72 -25.10 13.32
C LYS A 48 15.06 -26.59 13.12
N GLN A 49 14.94 -27.11 11.89
CA GLN A 49 15.31 -28.50 11.60
C GLN A 49 16.80 -28.78 11.85
N ILE A 50 17.68 -27.85 11.50
CA ILE A 50 19.13 -27.97 11.75
C ILE A 50 19.44 -27.97 13.25
N ASN A 51 18.72 -27.16 14.03
CA ASN A 51 18.84 -27.10 15.48
C ASN A 51 18.33 -28.39 16.15
N ASP A 52 17.22 -28.93 15.66
CA ASP A 52 16.58 -30.14 16.20
C ASP A 52 17.27 -31.44 15.71
N SER A 53 18.10 -31.39 14.65
CA SER A 53 18.79 -32.57 14.14
C SER A 53 20.02 -32.93 14.99
N SER A 54 20.25 -34.23 15.18
CA SER A 54 21.47 -34.78 15.81
C SER A 54 22.59 -35.00 14.78
N ASP A 55 22.65 -34.16 13.74
CA ASP A 55 23.69 -34.29 12.71
C ASP A 55 25.07 -33.89 13.23
N ARG A 56 26.11 -34.42 12.57
CA ARG A 56 27.52 -34.11 12.88
C ARG A 56 27.75 -32.61 12.78
N ASP A 57 28.54 -32.06 13.71
CA ASP A 57 28.83 -30.62 13.80
C ASP A 57 29.34 -30.01 12.48
N SER A 58 30.06 -30.78 11.67
CA SER A 58 30.54 -30.33 10.35
C SER A 58 29.42 -30.14 9.33
N GLN A 59 28.38 -30.97 9.33
CA GLN A 59 27.22 -30.81 8.44
C GLN A 59 26.35 -29.62 8.88
N LYS A 60 26.19 -29.43 10.19
CA LYS A 60 25.51 -28.25 10.75
C LYS A 60 26.20 -26.95 10.36
N MET A 61 27.53 -26.93 10.41
CA MET A 61 28.30 -25.75 10.03
C MET A 61 28.13 -25.38 8.55
N THR A 62 28.17 -26.36 7.64
CA THR A 62 27.94 -26.10 6.21
C THR A 62 26.53 -25.57 5.94
N GLN A 63 25.51 -26.15 6.57
CA GLN A 63 24.12 -25.71 6.43
C GLN A 63 23.88 -24.31 7.03
N CYS A 64 24.56 -23.96 8.12
CA CYS A 64 24.56 -22.60 8.68
C CYS A 64 25.21 -21.60 7.71
N CYS A 65 26.34 -21.95 7.08
CA CYS A 65 26.98 -21.10 6.06
C CYS A 65 26.06 -20.85 4.86
N GLU A 66 25.43 -21.90 4.31
CA GLU A 66 24.47 -21.75 3.21
C GLU A 66 23.28 -20.85 3.59
N CYS A 67 22.81 -20.94 4.84
CA CYS A 67 21.77 -20.05 5.35
C CYS A 67 22.24 -18.59 5.47
N SER A 68 23.49 -18.36 5.88
CA SER A 68 24.12 -17.04 5.91
C SER A 68 24.20 -16.43 4.50
N ASP A 69 24.69 -17.19 3.52
CA ASP A 69 24.82 -16.72 2.14
C ASP A 69 23.45 -16.35 1.53
N LEU A 70 22.41 -17.15 1.83
CA LEU A 70 21.03 -16.84 1.44
C LEU A 70 20.53 -15.55 2.11
N LEU A 71 20.87 -15.34 3.39
CA LEU A 71 20.47 -14.14 4.13
C LEU A 71 21.13 -12.88 3.56
N ASP A 72 22.41 -12.96 3.20
CA ASP A 72 23.14 -11.86 2.54
C ASP A 72 22.55 -11.54 1.17
N TYR A 73 22.22 -12.56 0.37
CA TYR A 73 21.50 -12.37 -0.89
C TYR A 73 20.16 -11.64 -0.70
N TYR A 74 19.38 -12.04 0.31
CA TYR A 74 18.11 -11.39 0.64
C TYR A 74 18.29 -9.95 1.16
N SER A 75 19.34 -9.69 1.92
CA SER A 75 19.71 -8.35 2.41
C SER A 75 20.02 -7.40 1.26
N ASN A 76 20.75 -7.87 0.25
CA ASN A 76 21.07 -7.10 -0.95
C ASN A 76 19.82 -6.81 -1.78
N LEU A 77 18.98 -7.83 -2.04
CA LEU A 77 17.74 -7.67 -2.77
C LEU A 77 16.77 -6.69 -2.09
N LEU A 78 16.63 -6.79 -0.76
CA LEU A 78 15.83 -5.85 0.03
C LEU A 78 16.38 -4.43 -0.07
N SER A 79 17.70 -4.29 -0.13
CA SER A 79 18.36 -2.98 -0.24
C SER A 79 18.15 -2.32 -1.58
N GLU A 80 18.25 -3.06 -2.68
CA GLU A 80 17.95 -2.57 -4.03
C GLU A 80 16.50 -2.10 -4.17
N ILE A 81 15.56 -2.93 -3.71
CA ILE A 81 14.13 -2.59 -3.76
C ILE A 81 13.82 -1.39 -2.89
N HIS A 82 14.41 -1.32 -1.69
CA HIS A 82 14.22 -0.17 -0.82
C HIS A 82 14.77 1.13 -1.43
N ASN A 83 15.92 1.06 -2.11
CA ASN A 83 16.46 2.23 -2.83
C ASN A 83 15.56 2.67 -3.98
N LEU A 84 15.00 1.71 -4.73
CA LEU A 84 14.02 2.00 -5.78
C LEU A 84 12.76 2.67 -5.20
N ILE A 85 12.28 2.18 -4.05
CA ILE A 85 11.16 2.78 -3.32
C ILE A 85 11.48 4.19 -2.83
N ILE A 86 12.66 4.42 -2.23
CA ILE A 86 13.06 5.76 -1.77
C ILE A 86 13.06 6.74 -2.94
N ASN A 87 13.64 6.35 -4.07
CA ASN A 87 13.73 7.19 -5.26
C ASN A 87 12.36 7.54 -5.84
N THR A 88 11.38 6.66 -5.69
CA THR A 88 10.01 6.84 -6.19
C THR A 88 9.03 7.36 -5.14
N LYS A 89 9.44 7.39 -3.86
CA LYS A 89 8.60 7.78 -2.72
C LYS A 89 7.97 9.15 -2.89
N ASN A 90 8.75 10.15 -3.28
CA ASN A 90 8.24 11.52 -3.44
C ASN A 90 7.15 11.57 -4.51
N ILE A 91 7.37 10.88 -5.64
CA ILE A 91 6.40 10.80 -6.74
C ILE A 91 5.11 10.13 -6.26
N PHE A 92 5.22 9.03 -5.51
CA PHE A 92 4.04 8.33 -4.97
C PHE A 92 3.26 9.14 -3.96
N GLN A 93 3.93 9.89 -3.08
CA GLN A 93 3.25 10.75 -2.13
C GLN A 93 2.40 11.81 -2.82
N PHE A 94 2.95 12.47 -3.85
CA PHE A 94 2.21 13.44 -4.65
C PHE A 94 1.09 12.78 -5.47
N GLN A 95 1.33 11.61 -6.06
CA GLN A 95 0.29 10.89 -6.80
C GLN A 95 -0.90 10.52 -5.91
N ILE A 96 -0.65 9.98 -4.70
CA ILE A 96 -1.72 9.66 -3.74
C ILE A 96 -2.50 10.94 -3.39
N LEU A 97 -1.83 12.06 -3.12
CA LEU A 97 -2.49 13.32 -2.81
C LEU A 97 -3.40 13.80 -3.95
N ILE A 98 -2.90 13.72 -5.19
CA ILE A 98 -3.66 14.11 -6.39
C ILE A 98 -4.89 13.19 -6.57
N ILE A 99 -4.72 11.88 -6.36
CA ILE A 99 -5.81 10.90 -6.45
C ILE A 99 -6.89 11.23 -5.41
N PHE A 100 -6.51 11.40 -4.15
CA PHE A 100 -7.47 11.72 -3.08
C PHE A 100 -8.16 13.06 -3.32
N SER A 101 -7.42 14.09 -3.71
CA SER A 101 -7.99 15.42 -4.00
C SER A 101 -8.97 15.35 -5.16
N LYS A 102 -8.60 14.66 -6.25
CA LYS A 102 -9.47 14.44 -7.40
C LYS A 102 -10.74 13.69 -6.99
N THR A 103 -10.61 12.59 -6.24
CA THR A 103 -11.79 11.82 -5.84
C THR A 103 -12.70 12.62 -4.93
N TYR A 104 -12.15 13.37 -3.98
CA TYR A 104 -12.92 14.25 -3.10
C TYR A 104 -13.70 15.30 -3.90
N VAL A 105 -13.02 16.10 -4.73
CA VAL A 105 -13.67 17.14 -5.56
C VAL A 105 -14.71 16.52 -6.48
N THR A 106 -14.40 15.39 -7.11
CA THR A 106 -15.34 14.72 -8.04
C THR A 106 -16.57 14.19 -7.30
N THR A 107 -16.38 13.65 -6.09
CA THR A 107 -17.48 13.15 -5.25
C THR A 107 -18.38 14.28 -4.82
N VAL A 108 -17.84 15.34 -4.22
CA VAL A 108 -18.63 16.51 -3.77
C VAL A 108 -19.38 17.16 -4.95
N SER A 109 -18.68 17.39 -6.07
CA SER A 109 -19.29 18.03 -7.25
C SER A 109 -20.42 17.20 -7.84
N ARG A 110 -20.25 15.86 -7.93
CA ARG A 110 -21.31 14.98 -8.45
C ARG A 110 -22.49 14.90 -7.51
N THR A 111 -22.26 14.78 -6.20
CA THR A 111 -23.36 14.73 -5.23
C THR A 111 -24.16 16.03 -5.26
N PHE A 112 -23.49 17.18 -5.37
CA PHE A 112 -24.15 18.47 -5.58
C PHE A 112 -24.95 18.54 -6.88
N TYR A 113 -24.37 18.06 -7.99
CA TYR A 113 -25.06 18.03 -9.28
C TYR A 113 -26.33 17.16 -9.25
N VAL A 114 -26.27 16.00 -8.59
CA VAL A 114 -27.46 15.14 -8.40
C VAL A 114 -28.51 15.84 -7.55
N PHE A 115 -28.11 16.48 -6.45
CA PHE A 115 -29.00 17.26 -5.59
C PHE A 115 -29.73 18.36 -6.39
N MET A 116 -29.00 19.15 -7.18
CA MET A 116 -29.59 20.19 -8.04
C MET A 116 -30.56 19.61 -9.08
N LEU A 117 -30.24 18.48 -9.70
CA LEU A 117 -31.14 17.84 -10.67
C LEU A 117 -32.44 17.34 -10.03
N ILE A 118 -32.36 16.80 -8.81
CA ILE A 118 -33.52 16.40 -8.02
C ILE A 118 -34.38 17.63 -7.72
N HIS A 119 -33.76 18.69 -7.19
CA HIS A 119 -34.46 19.90 -6.77
C HIS A 119 -35.12 20.64 -7.95
N CYS A 120 -34.46 20.70 -9.11
CA CYS A 120 -35.05 21.28 -10.33
C CYS A 120 -36.05 20.37 -11.07
N GLY A 121 -36.34 19.17 -10.55
CA GLY A 121 -37.24 18.20 -11.20
C GLY A 121 -36.75 17.68 -12.56
N ARG A 122 -35.46 17.80 -12.86
CA ARG A 122 -34.84 17.47 -14.16
C ARG A 122 -34.06 16.14 -14.14
N LEU A 123 -34.30 15.33 -13.12
CA LEU A 123 -33.58 14.08 -12.93
C LEU A 123 -34.05 13.02 -13.92
N SER A 124 -33.24 12.75 -14.93
CA SER A 124 -33.45 11.59 -15.81
C SER A 124 -33.04 10.31 -15.09
N PRO A 125 -33.80 9.20 -15.19
CA PRO A 125 -33.41 7.92 -14.60
C PRO A 125 -32.04 7.44 -15.08
N ASN A 126 -31.68 7.72 -16.34
CA ASN A 126 -30.36 7.39 -16.90
C ASN A 126 -29.22 8.15 -16.19
N SER A 127 -29.45 9.42 -15.84
CA SER A 127 -28.46 10.25 -15.13
C SER A 127 -28.24 9.77 -13.69
N LEU A 128 -29.31 9.31 -13.03
CA LEU A 128 -29.25 8.75 -11.69
C LEU A 128 -28.52 7.41 -11.68
N ILE A 129 -28.84 6.50 -12.60
CA ILE A 129 -28.12 5.22 -12.76
C ILE A 129 -26.63 5.46 -13.02
N HIS A 130 -26.29 6.38 -13.94
CA HIS A 130 -24.90 6.71 -14.22
C HIS A 130 -24.17 7.26 -13.00
N SER A 131 -24.83 8.09 -12.19
CA SER A 131 -24.24 8.64 -10.98
C SER A 131 -24.01 7.58 -9.90
N ILE A 132 -24.98 6.68 -9.69
CA ILE A 132 -24.88 5.56 -8.74
C ILE A 132 -23.76 4.60 -9.17
N CYS A 133 -23.73 4.18 -10.44
CA CYS A 133 -22.69 3.28 -10.94
C CYS A 133 -21.30 3.90 -10.79
N TYR A 134 -21.16 5.19 -11.10
CA TYR A 134 -19.89 5.88 -10.94
C TYR A 134 -19.46 5.99 -9.48
N ALA A 135 -20.38 6.34 -8.57
CA ALA A 135 -20.09 6.39 -7.15
C ALA A 135 -19.63 5.02 -6.65
N PHE A 136 -20.35 3.95 -7.00
CA PHE A 136 -20.00 2.58 -6.64
C PHE A 136 -18.59 2.20 -7.12
N LEU A 137 -18.28 2.40 -8.40
CA LEU A 137 -16.96 2.10 -8.97
C LEU A 137 -15.83 2.90 -8.30
N THR A 138 -16.09 4.18 -8.00
CA THR A 138 -15.12 5.06 -7.35
C THR A 138 -14.81 4.57 -5.94
N TYR A 139 -15.83 4.26 -5.14
CA TYR A 139 -15.65 3.71 -3.79
C TYR A 139 -14.94 2.36 -3.79
N VAL A 140 -15.30 1.45 -4.71
CA VAL A 140 -14.61 0.15 -4.84
C VAL A 140 -13.12 0.37 -5.16
N ASN A 141 -12.80 1.28 -6.07
CA ASN A 141 -11.42 1.58 -6.42
C ASN A 141 -10.61 2.12 -5.23
N GLU A 142 -11.20 3.03 -4.44
CA GLU A 142 -10.58 3.54 -3.22
C GLU A 142 -10.36 2.44 -2.18
N ILE A 143 -11.36 1.60 -1.93
CA ILE A 143 -11.25 0.46 -1.00
C ILE A 143 -10.12 -0.48 -1.43
N LEU A 144 -10.01 -0.78 -2.72
CA LEU A 144 -8.92 -1.60 -3.26
C LEU A 144 -7.55 -0.94 -3.05
N CYS A 145 -7.43 0.37 -3.28
CA CYS A 145 -6.20 1.12 -3.03
C CYS A 145 -5.74 0.97 -1.58
N ILE A 146 -6.69 1.17 -0.66
CA ILE A 146 -6.47 1.11 0.78
C ILE A 146 -6.07 -0.30 1.20
N LEU A 147 -6.77 -1.31 0.68
CA LEU A 147 -6.50 -2.70 0.98
C LEU A 147 -5.08 -3.08 0.55
N VAL A 148 -4.66 -2.71 -0.66
CA VAL A 148 -3.29 -2.97 -1.14
C VAL A 148 -2.25 -2.26 -0.27
N VAL A 149 -2.44 -0.97 0.04
CA VAL A 149 -1.49 -0.23 0.90
C VAL A 149 -1.42 -0.83 2.31
N THR A 150 -2.57 -1.18 2.88
CA THR A 150 -2.68 -1.77 4.21
C THR A 150 -2.02 -3.13 4.26
N ILE A 151 -2.31 -4.02 3.32
CA ILE A 151 -1.71 -5.36 3.25
C ILE A 151 -0.19 -5.25 3.07
N THR A 152 0.28 -4.35 2.21
CA THR A 152 1.72 -4.13 2.01
C THR A 152 2.40 -3.69 3.30
N THR A 153 1.77 -2.76 4.02
CA THR A 153 2.27 -2.25 5.31
C THR A 153 2.24 -3.34 6.38
N ASP A 154 1.18 -4.14 6.45
CA ASP A 154 1.04 -5.22 7.42
C ASP A 154 2.04 -6.35 7.15
N GLN A 155 2.19 -6.77 5.89
CA GLN A 155 3.19 -7.75 5.47
C GLN A 155 4.62 -7.30 5.81
N SER A 156 4.94 -6.02 5.65
CA SER A 156 6.25 -5.49 6.06
C SER A 156 6.48 -5.59 7.58
N SER A 157 5.40 -5.54 8.37
CA SER A 157 5.44 -5.68 9.83
C SER A 157 5.56 -7.14 10.27
N GLU A 158 4.92 -8.07 9.56
CA GLU A 158 5.05 -9.51 9.82
C GLU A 158 6.46 -10.02 9.55
N THR A 159 7.16 -9.45 8.56
CA THR A 159 8.56 -9.80 8.25
C THR A 159 9.46 -9.67 9.48
N ALA A 160 9.31 -8.57 10.23
CA ALA A 160 10.08 -8.32 11.44
C ALA A 160 9.78 -9.35 12.55
N LYS A 161 8.51 -9.75 12.72
CA LYS A 161 8.10 -10.74 13.72
C LYS A 161 8.66 -12.14 13.44
N HIS A 162 8.72 -12.55 12.17
CA HIS A 162 9.24 -13.86 11.80
C HIS A 162 10.73 -14.00 12.09
N ILE A 163 11.51 -12.93 11.90
CA ILE A 163 12.95 -12.95 12.16
C ILE A 163 13.24 -12.84 13.65
N GLN A 164 12.44 -12.10 14.41
CA GLN A 164 12.55 -12.10 15.87
C GLN A 164 12.35 -13.51 16.45
N LYS A 165 11.40 -14.29 15.88
CA LYS A 165 11.23 -15.71 16.22
C LYS A 165 12.42 -16.55 15.74
N ALA A 166 12.93 -16.31 14.54
CA ALA A 166 14.12 -17.01 14.02
C ALA A 166 15.34 -16.84 14.94
N ASN A 167 15.52 -15.65 15.53
CA ASN A 167 16.61 -15.32 16.44
C ASN A 167 16.61 -16.16 17.74
N GLN A 168 15.45 -16.72 18.13
CA GLN A 168 15.33 -17.58 19.31
C GLN A 168 15.88 -19.00 19.08
N TYR A 169 15.98 -19.46 17.83
CA TYR A 169 16.41 -20.82 17.49
C TYR A 169 17.93 -20.93 17.23
N ILE A 170 18.66 -19.82 17.28
CA ILE A 170 20.09 -19.76 16.90
C ILE A 170 20.94 -19.87 18.16
N ALA A 171 20.91 -21.03 18.82
CA ALA A 171 21.83 -21.33 19.92
C ALA A 171 23.22 -21.76 19.42
N LEU A 172 23.39 -22.05 18.12
CA LEU A 172 24.55 -22.82 17.63
C LEU A 172 25.62 -22.07 16.81
N ASP A 173 25.41 -20.85 16.30
CA ASP A 173 26.48 -20.18 15.54
C ASP A 173 26.50 -18.65 15.71
N GLY A 174 27.66 -18.12 16.13
CA GLY A 174 27.88 -16.70 16.39
C GLY A 174 27.88 -15.85 15.13
N ARG A 175 28.29 -16.42 13.98
CA ARG A 175 28.31 -15.72 12.69
C ARG A 175 26.90 -15.50 12.15
N LEU A 176 26.11 -16.57 12.09
CA LEU A 176 24.72 -16.51 11.63
C LEU A 176 23.87 -15.58 12.52
N ARG A 177 24.11 -15.57 13.83
CA ARG A 177 23.42 -14.65 14.76
C ARG A 177 23.73 -13.19 14.44
N LYS A 178 24.98 -12.87 14.09
CA LYS A 178 25.38 -11.51 13.73
C LYS A 178 24.68 -11.05 12.45
N ASP A 179 24.67 -11.90 11.43
CA ASP A 179 24.04 -11.60 10.14
C ASP A 179 22.52 -11.46 10.30
N LEU A 180 21.89 -12.30 11.12
CA LEU A 180 20.45 -12.22 11.42
C LEU A 180 20.07 -10.98 12.23
N ASN A 181 20.92 -10.56 13.18
CA ASN A 181 20.72 -9.30 13.91
C ASN A 181 20.86 -8.09 12.97
N MET A 182 21.88 -8.09 12.11
CA MET A 182 22.09 -7.01 11.14
C MET A 182 20.93 -6.94 10.14
N PHE A 183 20.43 -8.08 9.71
CA PHE A 183 19.27 -8.19 8.85
C PHE A 183 17.97 -7.71 9.55
N SER A 184 17.79 -8.04 10.84
CA SER A 184 16.66 -7.55 11.65
C SER A 184 16.67 -6.02 11.78
N ILE A 185 17.84 -5.43 12.02
CA ILE A 185 18.03 -3.99 12.11
C ILE A 185 17.72 -3.34 10.75
N LEU A 186 18.22 -3.92 9.66
CA LEU A 186 17.92 -3.46 8.30
C LEU A 186 16.42 -3.46 8.01
N LEU A 187 15.68 -4.47 8.44
CA LEU A 187 14.22 -4.51 8.27
C LEU A 187 13.47 -3.48 9.11
N LEU A 188 13.93 -3.22 10.34
CA LEU A 188 13.35 -2.17 11.18
C LEU A 188 13.61 -0.78 10.59
N LEU A 189 14.82 -0.54 10.08
CA LEU A 189 15.20 0.73 9.44
C LEU A 189 14.49 0.93 8.09
N LYS A 190 14.34 -0.14 7.31
CA LYS A 190 13.75 -0.10 5.95
C LYS A 190 12.24 -0.34 5.93
N ARG A 191 11.57 -0.22 7.09
CA ARG A 191 10.13 -0.42 7.21
C ARG A 191 9.39 0.55 6.29
N TYR A 192 8.55 -0.01 5.41
CA TYR A 192 7.78 0.77 4.47
C TYR A 192 6.67 1.51 5.20
N HIS A 193 6.81 2.83 5.33
CA HIS A 193 5.76 3.72 5.82
C HIS A 193 5.44 4.77 4.77
N LEU A 194 4.28 4.62 4.13
CA LEU A 194 3.69 5.66 3.30
C LEU A 194 3.18 6.79 4.20
N LYS A 195 3.84 7.95 4.13
CA LYS A 195 3.36 9.21 4.70
C LYS A 195 2.94 10.12 3.56
N LEU A 196 1.73 10.67 3.56
CA LEU A 196 1.33 11.76 2.68
C LEU A 196 2.15 13.01 3.00
N CYS A 197 2.92 13.49 2.02
CA CYS A 197 3.77 14.69 2.10
C CYS A 197 4.65 14.76 3.38
N GLY A 198 5.04 13.61 3.93
CA GLY A 198 5.80 13.52 5.19
C GLY A 198 5.02 13.85 6.48
N MET A 199 3.77 14.31 6.38
CA MET A 199 2.99 14.83 7.51
C MET A 199 1.96 13.84 8.06
N ILE A 200 1.27 13.09 7.19
CA ILE A 200 0.13 12.24 7.61
C ILE A 200 0.41 10.79 7.24
N PRO A 201 0.47 9.85 8.20
CA PRO A 201 0.55 8.43 7.87
C PRO A 201 -0.71 8.03 7.09
N PHE A 202 -0.51 7.36 5.95
CA PHE A 202 -1.63 6.86 5.17
C PHE A 202 -2.20 5.62 5.84
N ASP A 203 -3.01 5.85 6.88
CA ASP A 203 -3.65 4.82 7.68
C ASP A 203 -5.16 4.78 7.44
N ARG A 204 -5.80 3.66 7.83
CA ARG A 204 -7.26 3.49 7.80
C ARG A 204 -8.02 4.67 8.44
N LYS A 205 -7.42 5.33 9.44
CA LYS A 205 -7.96 6.50 10.13
C LYS A 205 -8.02 7.75 9.24
N PHE A 206 -7.02 7.96 8.38
CA PHE A 206 -7.00 9.09 7.44
C PHE A 206 -8.20 9.01 6.48
N ILE A 207 -8.46 7.82 5.94
CA ILE A 207 -9.60 7.61 5.05
C ILE A 207 -10.91 7.85 5.77
N LEU A 208 -11.09 7.30 6.97
CA LEU A 208 -12.32 7.49 7.75
C LEU A 208 -12.57 8.98 8.01
N SER A 209 -11.51 9.76 8.27
CA SER A 209 -11.59 11.22 8.39
C SER A 209 -11.98 11.91 7.09
N VAL A 210 -11.46 11.49 5.94
CA VAL A 210 -11.79 12.07 4.62
C VAL A 210 -13.23 11.75 4.24
N THR A 211 -13.68 10.51 4.42
CA THR A 211 -15.06 10.09 4.16
C THR A 211 -16.04 10.83 5.06
N LEU A 212 -15.74 10.95 6.36
CA LEU A 212 -16.56 11.72 7.29
C LEU A 212 -16.63 13.20 6.90
N SER A 213 -15.50 13.79 6.51
CA SER A 213 -15.46 15.18 6.00
C SER A 213 -16.34 15.37 4.77
N ALA A 214 -16.33 14.42 3.82
CA ALA A 214 -17.19 14.48 2.63
C ALA A 214 -18.69 14.41 2.99
N ILE A 215 -19.06 13.55 3.96
CA ILE A 215 -20.44 13.46 4.47
C ILE A 215 -20.87 14.76 5.14
N ILE A 216 -20.02 15.33 5.99
CA ILE A 216 -20.29 16.61 6.67
C ILE A 216 -20.44 17.74 5.65
N HIS A 217 -19.55 17.84 4.67
CA HIS A 217 -19.65 18.85 3.61
C HIS A 217 -20.93 18.70 2.81
N PHE A 218 -21.36 17.47 2.51
CA PHE A 218 -22.64 17.23 1.86
C PHE A 218 -23.84 17.68 2.71
N LEU A 219 -23.86 17.34 4.00
CA LEU A 219 -24.92 17.76 4.92
C LEU A 219 -25.00 19.29 5.04
N LEU A 220 -23.85 19.97 5.17
CA LEU A 220 -23.80 21.43 5.20
C LEU A 220 -24.32 22.06 3.92
N LEU A 221 -24.01 21.46 2.76
CA LEU A 221 -24.49 21.94 1.46
C LEU A 221 -26.02 21.83 1.32
N VAL A 222 -26.60 20.74 1.83
CA VAL A 222 -28.06 20.56 1.86
C VAL A 222 -28.70 21.59 2.80
N GLN A 223 -28.17 21.74 4.02
CA GLN A 223 -28.70 22.70 5.00
C GLN A 223 -28.67 24.15 4.49
N TYR A 224 -27.56 24.57 3.88
CA TYR A 224 -27.43 25.93 3.37
C TYR A 224 -28.39 26.23 2.20
N HIS A 225 -28.76 25.21 1.42
CA HIS A 225 -29.74 25.36 0.34
C HIS A 225 -31.18 25.44 0.86
N ASP A 226 -31.50 24.74 1.95
CA ASP A 226 -32.86 24.78 2.54
C ASP A 226 -33.16 26.09 3.29
N ASP A 227 -32.14 26.85 3.69
CA ASP A 227 -32.26 28.15 4.38
C ASP A 227 -32.47 29.36 3.42
N PHE A 228 -32.45 29.16 2.09
CA PHE A 228 -32.65 30.19 1.06
C PHE A 228 -33.84 29.88 0.13
#